data_AF-A0A9P3EE50-F1
#
_entry.id   AF-A0A9P3EE50-F1
#
_cell.length_a   1.000
_cell.length_b   1.000
_cell.length_c   1.000
_cell.angle_alpha   90.00
_cell.angle_beta   90.00
_cell.angle_gamma   90.00
#
_symmetry.space_group_name_H-M   'P 1'
#
loop_
_entity.id
_entity.type
_entity.pdbx_description
1 polymer ?
#
loop_
_entity_poly.entity_id
_entity_poly.type
_entity_poly.pdbx_seq_one_letter_code
_entity_poly.pdbx_strand_id
1 'polypeptide(L)'
;MAIENADTAVSTLFDHYVNHSFATKEYQESVLERQLGKLLTDSNLRQRYSEQKLGTSDYPVKFPFVFVNESLPLQALKPIYLGHDEPAKIIEHGDAWISKMKRLNAAGQLALDTLFIAAPPEEGKPKLLKAFREICEELKAYPGVRVTSTAAGEFGILKQINKGIPASYTG
;
A
#
# COMPACT_ATOMS: atom_id res chain seq x y z
N MET A 1 -33.15 -18.42 0.25
CA MET A 1 -32.24 -17.28 0.48
C MET A 1 -31.86 -17.23 1.96
N ALA A 2 -30.87 -18.02 2.38
CA ALA A 2 -30.38 -18.01 3.77
C ALA A 2 -28.90 -18.40 3.89
N ILE A 3 -28.25 -18.81 2.78
CA ILE A 3 -26.89 -19.35 2.80
C ILE A 3 -25.85 -18.24 2.55
N GLU A 4 -26.17 -17.23 1.71
CA GLU A 4 -25.25 -16.15 1.37
C GLU A 4 -24.91 -15.19 2.53
N ASN A 5 -25.72 -15.16 3.60
CA ASN A 5 -25.46 -14.36 4.80
C ASN A 5 -24.63 -15.11 5.86
N ALA A 6 -24.55 -16.44 5.78
CA ALA A 6 -23.78 -17.23 6.75
C ALA A 6 -22.28 -17.09 6.48
N ASP A 7 -21.87 -17.14 5.20
CA ASP A 7 -20.45 -17.05 4.84
C ASP A 7 -19.86 -15.66 5.10
N THR A 8 -20.61 -14.59 4.86
CA THR A 8 -20.19 -13.22 5.20
C THR A 8 -20.12 -13.00 6.71
N ALA A 9 -21.09 -13.53 7.47
CA ALA A 9 -21.08 -13.44 8.92
C ALA A 9 -19.93 -14.24 9.54
N VAL A 10 -19.63 -15.43 9.01
CA VAL A 10 -18.51 -16.28 9.43
C VAL A 10 -17.17 -15.63 9.07
N SER A 11 -17.01 -15.08 7.86
CA SER A 11 -15.80 -14.34 7.49
C SER A 11 -15.59 -13.12 8.40
N THR A 12 -16.67 -12.39 8.72
CA THR A 12 -16.60 -11.20 9.59
C THR A 12 -16.23 -11.58 11.02
N LEU A 13 -16.82 -12.65 11.57
CA LEU A 13 -16.50 -13.17 12.91
C LEU A 13 -15.09 -13.74 12.97
N PHE A 14 -14.65 -14.44 11.92
CA PHE A 14 -13.31 -14.99 11.80
C PHE A 14 -12.26 -13.89 11.66
N ASP A 15 -12.48 -12.91 10.79
CA ASP A 15 -11.64 -11.73 10.66
C ASP A 15 -11.58 -10.97 11.99
N HIS A 16 -12.70 -10.81 12.70
CA HIS A 16 -12.72 -10.15 14.01
C HIS A 16 -11.92 -10.92 15.08
N TYR A 17 -12.04 -12.25 15.14
CA TYR A 17 -11.35 -13.07 16.15
C TYR A 17 -9.84 -13.25 15.85
N VAL A 18 -9.47 -13.35 14.57
CA VAL A 18 -8.08 -13.49 14.14
C VAL A 18 -7.33 -12.16 14.18
N ASN A 19 -7.98 -11.04 13.80
CA ASN A 19 -7.41 -9.69 13.91
C ASN A 19 -7.03 -9.34 15.35
N HIS A 20 -7.75 -9.86 16.35
CA HIS A 20 -7.47 -9.56 17.75
C HIS A 20 -6.37 -10.45 18.37
N SER A 21 -6.06 -11.63 17.80
CA SER A 21 -5.18 -12.60 18.49
C SER A 21 -3.95 -13.09 17.70
N PHE A 22 -3.92 -13.08 16.36
CA PHE A 22 -2.82 -13.73 15.61
C PHE A 22 -2.51 -13.16 14.21
N ALA A 23 -3.07 -12.02 13.81
CA ALA A 23 -2.87 -11.53 12.45
C ALA A 23 -1.40 -11.13 12.20
N THR A 24 -0.72 -11.89 11.34
CA THR A 24 0.64 -11.58 10.91
C THR A 24 0.66 -10.38 9.97
N LYS A 25 1.79 -9.68 9.91
CA LYS A 25 2.02 -8.57 8.98
C LYS A 25 1.67 -8.97 7.53
N GLU A 26 2.07 -10.15 7.12
CA GLU A 26 1.86 -10.69 5.77
C GLU A 26 0.36 -10.85 5.47
N TYR A 27 -0.43 -11.30 6.46
CA TYR A 27 -1.88 -11.37 6.32
C TYR A 27 -2.48 -9.98 6.12
N GLN A 28 -2.11 -9.01 6.97
CA GLN A 28 -2.62 -7.64 6.87
C GLN A 28 -2.27 -6.98 5.54
N GLU A 29 -1.03 -7.15 5.04
CA GLU A 29 -0.68 -6.64 3.71
C GLU A 29 -1.49 -7.32 2.60
N SER A 30 -1.73 -8.63 2.67
CA SER A 30 -2.54 -9.34 1.68
C SER A 30 -4.00 -8.86 1.65
N VAL A 31 -4.56 -8.51 2.81
CA VAL A 31 -5.90 -7.92 2.93
C VAL A 31 -5.94 -6.56 2.26
N LEU A 32 -4.97 -5.69 2.56
CA LEU A 32 -4.88 -4.36 1.97
C LEU A 32 -4.67 -4.42 0.44
N GLU A 33 -3.85 -5.36 -0.04
CA GLU A 33 -3.65 -5.59 -1.48
C GLU A 33 -4.94 -6.05 -2.17
N ARG A 34 -5.69 -6.97 -1.56
CA ARG A 34 -6.99 -7.41 -2.08
C ARG A 34 -8.00 -6.25 -2.12
N GLN A 35 -8.07 -5.45 -1.07
CA GLN A 35 -8.96 -4.29 -1.00
C GLN A 35 -8.61 -3.24 -2.08
N LEU A 36 -7.32 -2.92 -2.24
CA LEU A 36 -6.89 -2.01 -3.30
C LEU A 36 -7.18 -2.58 -4.69
N GLY A 37 -6.96 -3.88 -4.90
CA GLY A 37 -7.29 -4.55 -6.16
C GLY A 37 -8.78 -4.47 -6.52
N LYS A 38 -9.67 -4.62 -5.52
CA LYS A 38 -11.11 -4.42 -5.68
C LYS A 38 -11.43 -2.97 -6.01
N LEU A 39 -10.87 -2.00 -5.27
CA LEU A 39 -11.07 -0.57 -5.53
C LEU A 39 -10.67 -0.17 -6.97
N LEU A 40 -9.53 -0.68 -7.45
CA LEU A 40 -9.09 -0.47 -8.83
C LEU A 40 -10.05 -1.11 -9.85
N THR A 41 -10.65 -2.25 -9.52
CA THR A 41 -11.62 -2.93 -10.39
C THR A 41 -12.91 -2.15 -10.48
N ASP A 42 -13.47 -1.77 -9.33
CA ASP A 42 -14.72 -1.01 -9.22
C ASP A 42 -14.61 0.38 -9.90
N SER A 43 -13.38 0.90 -10.04
CA SER A 43 -13.08 2.18 -10.70
C SER A 43 -12.60 2.05 -12.15
N ASN A 44 -12.67 0.86 -12.77
CA ASN A 44 -12.18 0.58 -14.13
C ASN A 44 -10.68 0.89 -14.37
N LEU A 45 -9.87 0.92 -13.30
CA LEU A 45 -8.43 1.16 -13.36
C LEU A 45 -7.61 -0.13 -13.37
N ARG A 46 -8.17 -1.27 -12.92
CA ARG A 46 -7.43 -2.53 -12.70
C ARG A 46 -6.62 -2.99 -13.90
N GLN A 47 -7.14 -2.81 -15.12
CA GLN A 47 -6.50 -3.23 -16.37
C GLN A 47 -5.17 -2.50 -16.64
N ARG A 48 -4.98 -1.30 -16.07
CA ARG A 48 -3.76 -0.51 -16.22
C ARG A 48 -2.62 -0.99 -15.32
N TYR A 49 -2.94 -1.75 -14.27
CA TYR A 49 -1.98 -2.17 -13.25
C TYR A 49 -1.70 -3.66 -13.34
N SER A 50 -0.44 -4.02 -13.18
CA SER A 50 0.00 -5.42 -13.04
C SER A 50 1.03 -5.53 -11.92
N GLU A 51 1.22 -6.73 -11.38
CA GLU A 51 2.34 -6.98 -10.49
C GLU A 51 3.65 -6.87 -11.28
N GLN A 52 4.61 -6.08 -10.77
CA GLN A 52 5.91 -5.91 -11.40
C GLN A 52 7.02 -5.87 -10.35
N LYS A 53 8.24 -6.19 -10.78
CA LYS A 53 9.46 -5.99 -9.98
C LYS A 53 10.19 -4.77 -10.52
N LEU A 54 10.43 -3.78 -9.67
CA LEU A 54 11.27 -2.63 -9.95
C LEU A 54 12.67 -2.88 -9.39
N GLY A 55 13.70 -2.29 -9.98
CA GLY A 55 15.08 -2.45 -9.53
C GLY A 55 15.95 -3.20 -10.52
N THR A 56 17.10 -3.66 -10.04
CA THR A 56 18.08 -4.41 -10.85
C THR A 56 17.84 -5.92 -10.74
N SER A 57 18.57 -6.71 -11.52
CA SER A 57 18.60 -8.18 -11.38
C SER A 57 18.95 -8.63 -9.97
N ASP A 58 19.86 -7.90 -9.32
CA ASP A 58 20.44 -8.27 -8.02
C ASP A 58 19.59 -7.78 -6.85
N TYR A 59 18.73 -6.77 -7.09
CA TYR A 59 17.83 -6.22 -6.08
C TYR A 59 16.44 -5.91 -6.66
N PRO A 60 15.65 -6.95 -6.98
CA PRO A 60 14.28 -6.77 -7.44
C PRO A 60 13.33 -6.50 -6.27
N VAL A 61 12.60 -5.39 -6.34
CA VAL A 61 11.55 -5.01 -5.39
C VAL A 61 10.19 -5.24 -6.01
N LYS A 62 9.42 -6.18 -5.46
CA LYS A 62 8.06 -6.50 -5.93
C LYS A 62 7.05 -5.43 -5.50
N PHE A 63 6.27 -4.95 -6.45
CA PHE A 63 5.10 -4.10 -6.25
C PHE A 63 3.86 -4.80 -6.80
N PRO A 64 2.74 -4.83 -6.05
CA PRO A 64 1.53 -5.54 -6.45
C PRO A 64 0.79 -4.85 -7.61
N PHE A 65 0.93 -3.53 -7.75
CA PHE A 65 0.26 -2.76 -8.78
C PHE A 65 1.21 -1.72 -9.37
N VAL A 66 1.62 -1.94 -10.62
CA VAL A 66 2.44 -0.99 -11.37
C VAL A 66 1.76 -0.73 -12.71
N PHE A 67 1.58 0.55 -13.02
CA PHE A 67 1.19 1.04 -14.32
C PHE A 67 2.44 1.34 -15.13
N VAL A 68 2.63 0.58 -16.22
CA VAL A 68 3.77 0.68 -17.12
C VAL A 68 3.29 1.18 -18.49
N ASN A 69 4.02 2.11 -19.08
CA ASN A 69 3.86 2.50 -20.49
C ASN A 69 5.18 2.32 -21.23
N GLU A 70 5.18 1.53 -22.31
CA GLU A 70 6.38 1.31 -23.16
C GLU A 70 7.66 0.98 -22.37
N SER A 71 7.52 0.19 -21.30
CA SER A 71 8.58 -0.20 -20.35
C SER A 71 8.94 0.83 -19.26
N LEU A 72 8.37 2.03 -19.30
CA LEU A 72 8.53 3.03 -18.25
C LEU A 72 7.49 2.81 -17.13
N PRO A 73 7.90 2.51 -15.88
CA PRO A 73 6.98 2.48 -14.76
C PRO A 73 6.50 3.89 -14.42
N LEU A 74 5.26 4.21 -14.79
CA LEU A 74 4.65 5.51 -14.55
C LEU A 74 4.21 5.65 -13.10
N GLN A 75 3.46 4.66 -12.59
CA GLN A 75 2.97 4.68 -11.22
C GLN A 75 3.08 3.31 -10.56
N ALA A 76 3.67 3.23 -9.37
CA ALA A 76 3.68 2.05 -8.52
C ALA A 76 2.82 2.29 -7.27
N LEU A 77 1.94 1.36 -6.94
CA LEU A 77 1.11 1.41 -5.73
C LEU A 77 1.55 0.30 -4.78
N LYS A 78 1.77 0.67 -3.52
CA LYS A 78 2.04 -0.31 -2.45
C LYS A 78 1.18 -0.04 -1.22
N PRO A 79 0.20 -0.90 -0.94
CA PRO A 79 -0.41 -0.95 0.38
C PRO A 79 0.61 -1.43 1.41
N ILE A 80 0.67 -0.77 2.56
CA ILE A 80 1.59 -1.11 3.65
C ILE A 80 0.84 -1.06 4.99
N TYR A 81 0.96 -2.13 5.78
CA TYR A 81 0.39 -2.17 7.12
C TYR A 81 1.38 -1.60 8.15
N LEU A 82 1.07 -0.42 8.68
CA LEU A 82 1.83 0.24 9.75
C LEU A 82 1.01 0.35 11.04
N GLY A 83 -0.01 -0.50 11.18
CA GLY A 83 -0.94 -0.50 12.30
C GLY A 83 -0.54 -1.37 13.48
N HIS A 84 0.77 -1.64 13.64
CA HIS A 84 1.27 -2.54 14.69
C HIS A 84 1.01 -2.01 16.11
N ASP A 85 1.00 -2.92 17.07
CA ASP A 85 0.78 -2.68 18.50
C ASP A 85 1.97 -2.04 19.23
N GLU A 86 3.15 -2.05 18.61
CA GLU A 86 4.40 -1.51 19.15
C GLU A 86 5.07 -0.53 18.18
N PRO A 87 5.59 0.63 18.66
CA PRO A 87 6.29 1.58 17.80
C PRO A 87 7.49 0.97 17.07
N ALA A 88 8.23 0.07 17.72
CA ALA A 88 9.40 -0.59 17.12
C ALA A 88 9.01 -1.40 15.88
N LYS A 89 7.91 -2.18 15.94
CA LYS A 89 7.41 -2.94 14.79
C LYS A 89 6.97 -2.04 13.63
N ILE A 90 6.40 -0.87 13.93
CA ILE A 90 6.07 0.15 12.91
C ILE A 90 7.35 0.64 12.23
N ILE A 91 8.36 1.01 13.04
CA ILE A 91 9.63 1.55 12.55
C ILE A 91 10.37 0.50 11.71
N GLU A 92 10.58 -0.71 12.25
CA GLU A 92 11.27 -1.80 11.55
C GLU A 92 10.59 -2.15 10.21
N HIS A 93 9.25 -2.16 10.19
CA HIS A 93 8.52 -2.39 8.95
C HIS A 93 8.71 -1.24 7.95
N GLY A 94 8.60 0.00 8.43
CA GLY A 94 8.87 1.19 7.63
C GLY A 94 10.28 1.21 7.04
N ASP A 95 11.29 0.97 7.88
CA ASP A 95 12.70 0.95 7.53
C ASP A 95 13.03 -0.06 6.44
N ALA A 96 12.35 -1.22 6.45
CA ALA A 96 12.48 -2.21 5.39
C ALA A 96 12.03 -1.66 4.03
N TRP A 97 11.00 -0.82 3.99
CA TRP A 97 10.54 -0.15 2.77
C TRP A 97 11.37 1.09 2.42
N ILE A 98 11.78 1.88 3.39
CA ILE A 98 12.69 3.02 3.20
C ILE A 98 14.01 2.53 2.59
N SER A 99 14.54 1.41 3.08
CA SER A 99 15.75 0.78 2.51
C SER A 99 15.56 0.35 1.06
N LYS A 100 14.39 -0.18 0.69
CA LYS A 100 14.05 -0.49 -0.70
C LYS A 100 14.00 0.78 -1.55
N MET A 101 13.34 1.84 -1.08
CA MET A 101 13.24 3.11 -1.81
C MET A 101 14.62 3.73 -2.03
N LYS A 102 15.48 3.68 -1.01
CA LYS A 102 16.89 4.10 -1.12
C LYS A 102 17.63 3.37 -2.24
N ARG A 103 17.51 2.05 -2.30
CA ARG A 103 18.18 1.22 -3.31
C ARG A 103 17.62 1.48 -4.71
N LEU A 104 16.30 1.56 -4.86
CA LEU A 104 15.66 1.87 -6.15
C LEU A 104 16.05 3.27 -6.64
N ASN A 105 16.04 4.27 -5.75
CA ASN A 105 16.42 5.65 -6.06
C ASN A 105 17.87 5.73 -6.53
N ALA A 106 18.80 5.09 -5.79
CA ALA A 106 20.21 5.07 -6.15
C ALA A 106 20.48 4.37 -7.49
N ALA A 107 19.64 3.41 -7.89
CA ALA A 107 19.72 2.72 -9.17
C ALA A 107 18.96 3.42 -10.31
N GLY A 108 18.24 4.53 -10.03
CA GLY A 108 17.36 5.18 -11.01
C GLY A 108 16.18 4.30 -11.46
N GLN A 109 15.74 3.38 -10.60
CA GLN A 109 14.72 2.36 -10.89
C GLN A 109 13.40 2.60 -10.15
N LEU A 110 13.16 3.81 -9.62
CA LEU A 110 11.86 4.18 -9.10
C LEU A 110 10.86 4.39 -10.25
N ALA A 111 9.58 4.10 -9.98
CA ALA A 111 8.51 4.61 -10.83
C ALA A 111 8.46 6.14 -10.75
N LEU A 112 7.97 6.81 -11.80
CA LEU A 112 7.82 8.28 -11.80
C LEU A 112 6.97 8.76 -10.62
N ASP A 113 5.95 8.00 -10.27
CA ASP A 113 5.13 8.16 -9.07
C ASP A 113 5.10 6.84 -8.28
N THR A 114 5.42 6.87 -6.99
CA THR A 114 5.22 5.73 -6.09
C THR A 114 4.29 6.15 -4.97
N LEU A 115 3.10 5.54 -4.90
CA LEU A 115 2.13 5.82 -3.85
C LEU A 115 2.09 4.67 -2.85
N PHE A 116 2.47 4.97 -1.60
CA PHE A 116 2.16 4.10 -0.47
C PHE A 116 0.76 4.39 0.07
N ILE A 117 -0.03 3.34 0.27
CA ILE A 117 -1.35 3.40 0.93
C ILE A 117 -1.16 2.77 2.32
N ALA A 118 -0.86 3.62 3.31
CA ALA A 118 -0.48 3.19 4.63
C ALA A 118 -1.69 3.00 5.54
N ALA A 119 -1.84 1.81 6.13
CA ALA A 119 -2.83 1.58 7.18
C ALA A 119 -2.27 2.08 8.52
N PRO A 120 -2.94 3.03 9.19
CA PRO A 120 -2.46 3.59 10.45
C PRO A 120 -2.71 2.64 11.63
N PRO A 121 -2.03 2.87 12.78
CA PRO A 121 -2.38 2.22 14.03
C PRO A 121 -3.74 2.69 14.55
N GLU A 122 -4.28 1.95 15.50
CA GLU A 122 -5.52 2.29 16.18
C GLU A 122 -5.50 3.72 16.76
N GLU A 123 -6.66 4.36 16.76
CA GLU A 123 -6.84 5.69 17.33
C GLU A 123 -6.56 5.71 18.84
N GLY A 124 -6.24 6.90 19.38
CA GLY A 124 -5.95 7.06 20.81
C GLY A 124 -4.59 6.52 21.26
N LYS A 125 -3.72 6.06 20.34
CA LYS A 125 -2.36 5.57 20.63
C LYS A 125 -1.28 6.57 20.15
N PRO A 126 -0.99 7.65 20.89
CA PRO A 126 -0.12 8.73 20.41
C PRO A 126 1.31 8.29 20.09
N LYS A 127 1.86 7.30 20.81
CA LYS A 127 3.20 6.76 20.53
C LYS A 127 3.26 6.01 19.19
N LEU A 128 2.23 5.21 18.89
CA LEU A 128 2.14 4.49 17.61
C LEU A 128 1.94 5.46 16.46
N LEU A 129 1.05 6.45 16.65
CA LEU A 129 0.80 7.49 15.67
C LEU A 129 2.04 8.33 15.37
N LYS A 130 2.90 8.58 16.37
CA LYS A 130 4.20 9.24 16.16
C LYS A 130 5.10 8.41 15.23
N ALA A 131 5.32 7.13 15.55
CA ALA A 131 6.13 6.23 14.72
C ALA A 131 5.58 6.09 13.28
N PHE A 132 4.25 5.98 13.15
CA PHE A 132 3.58 5.95 11.86
C PHE A 132 3.89 7.20 11.02
N ARG A 133 3.77 8.39 11.62
CA ARG A 133 4.03 9.66 10.93
C ARG A 133 5.50 9.79 10.53
N GLU A 134 6.41 9.40 11.41
CA GLU A 134 7.85 9.38 11.15
C GLU A 134 8.18 8.58 9.89
N ILE A 135 7.73 7.32 9.81
CA ILE A 135 7.90 6.47 8.62
C ILE A 135 7.24 7.07 7.38
N CYS A 136 6.05 7.65 7.51
CA CYS A 136 5.37 8.28 6.37
C CYS A 136 6.14 9.48 5.82
N GLU A 137 6.78 10.30 6.67
CA GLU A 137 7.60 11.42 6.23
C GLU A 137 8.94 10.95 5.63
N GLU A 138 9.57 9.93 6.21
CA GLU A 138 10.80 9.36 5.66
C GLU A 138 10.62 8.71 4.29
N LEU A 139 9.48 8.04 4.05
CA LEU A 139 9.14 7.54 2.73
C LEU A 139 9.00 8.66 1.70
N LYS A 140 8.40 9.81 2.08
CA LYS A 140 8.23 10.98 1.20
C LYS A 140 9.54 11.71 0.90
N ALA A 141 10.63 11.40 1.61
CA ALA A 141 11.93 12.02 1.35
C ALA A 141 12.53 11.60 -0.01
N TYR A 142 12.00 10.55 -0.65
CA TYR A 142 12.45 10.11 -1.97
C TYR A 142 11.64 10.78 -3.10
N PRO A 143 12.31 11.16 -4.22
CA PRO A 143 11.63 11.75 -5.36
C PRO A 143 10.49 10.88 -5.89
N GLY A 144 9.35 11.50 -6.19
CA GLY A 144 8.18 10.80 -6.73
C GLY A 144 7.44 9.91 -5.72
N VAL A 145 7.90 9.81 -4.47
CA VAL A 145 7.22 9.01 -3.44
C VAL A 145 6.17 9.84 -2.71
N ARG A 146 4.94 9.34 -2.66
CA ARG A 146 3.82 9.91 -1.91
C ARG A 146 3.26 8.86 -0.96
N VAL A 147 2.62 9.34 0.10
CA VAL A 147 1.95 8.48 1.07
C VAL A 147 0.54 9.02 1.31
N THR A 148 -0.45 8.14 1.27
CA THR A 148 -1.82 8.40 1.74
C THR A 148 -2.19 7.39 2.81
N SER A 149 -3.13 7.73 3.68
CA SER A 149 -3.66 6.79 4.68
C SER A 149 -4.87 6.04 4.14
N THR A 150 -5.07 4.80 4.57
CA THR A 150 -6.34 4.08 4.34
C THR A 150 -7.53 4.81 4.99
N ALA A 151 -7.29 5.58 6.05
CA ALA A 151 -8.29 6.43 6.71
C ALA A 151 -8.85 7.55 5.80
N ALA A 152 -8.22 7.83 4.64
CA ALA A 152 -8.75 8.76 3.66
C ALA A 152 -9.99 8.23 2.91
N GLY A 153 -10.30 6.94 3.08
CA GLY A 153 -11.40 6.25 2.37
C GLY A 153 -11.12 6.06 0.88
N GLU A 154 -12.00 5.30 0.23
CA GLU A 154 -11.86 4.93 -1.19
C GLU A 154 -11.73 6.13 -2.12
N PHE A 155 -12.57 7.15 -1.95
CA PHE A 155 -12.52 8.39 -2.75
C PHE A 155 -11.18 9.12 -2.58
N GLY A 156 -10.68 9.23 -1.34
CA GLY A 156 -9.40 9.87 -1.07
C GLY A 156 -8.23 9.11 -1.70
N ILE A 157 -8.25 7.78 -1.61
CA ILE A 157 -7.24 6.91 -2.23
C ILE A 157 -7.29 7.05 -3.76
N LEU A 158 -8.47 6.96 -4.38
CA LEU A 158 -8.62 7.11 -5.83
C LEU A 158 -8.16 8.48 -6.33
N LYS A 159 -8.46 9.55 -5.58
CA LYS A 159 -7.94 10.89 -5.89
C LYS A 159 -6.42 10.92 -5.91
N GLN A 160 -5.76 10.25 -4.96
CA GLN A 160 -4.30 10.16 -4.94
C GLN A 160 -3.72 9.27 -6.03
N ILE A 161 -4.42 8.19 -6.41
CA ILE A 161 -4.01 7.33 -7.54
C ILE A 161 -4.05 8.15 -8.82
N ASN A 162 -5.21 8.75 -9.13
CA ASN A 162 -5.40 9.57 -10.34
C ASN A 162 -4.43 10.75 -10.42
N LYS A 163 -4.04 11.35 -9.29
CA LYS A 163 -3.02 12.41 -9.26
C LYS A 163 -1.67 11.98 -9.84
N GLY A 164 -1.29 10.70 -9.69
CA GLY A 164 -0.02 10.17 -10.19
C GLY A 164 -0.11 9.55 -11.59
N ILE A 165 -1.29 9.52 -12.20
CA ILE A 165 -1.46 9.15 -13.60
C ILE A 165 -1.20 10.40 -14.46
N PRO A 166 -0.24 10.39 -15.39
CA PRO A 166 0.01 11.58 -16.22
C PRO A 166 -1.22 11.92 -17.08
N ALA A 167 -1.46 13.21 -17.32
CA ALA A 167 -2.65 13.69 -18.04
C ALA A 167 -2.77 13.16 -19.49
N SER A 168 -1.66 12.77 -20.11
CA SER A 168 -1.66 12.08 -21.40
C SER A 168 -2.31 10.68 -21.36
N TYR A 169 -2.61 10.15 -20.18
CA TYR A 169 -3.24 8.85 -19.94
C TYR A 169 -4.56 8.95 -19.17
N THR A 170 -5.10 10.16 -18.97
CA THR A 170 -6.46 10.37 -18.47
C THR A 170 -7.42 10.43 -19.66
N GLY A 171 -7.78 9.25 -20.18
CA GLY A 171 -8.91 9.06 -21.11
C GLY A 171 -10.20 8.78 -20.37
#